data_AF-A0A3S2TUV4-F1
#
_entry.id   AF-A0A3S2TUV4-F1
#
_cell.length_a   1.000
_cell.length_b   1.000
_cell.length_c   1.000
_cell.angle_alpha   90.00
_cell.angle_beta   90.00
_cell.angle_gamma   90.00
#
_symmetry.space_group_name_H-M   'P 1'
#
loop_
_entity.id
_entity.type
_entity.pdbx_description
1 polymer ?
#
loop_
_entity_poly.entity_id
_entity_poly.type
_entity_poly.pdbx_seq_one_letter_code
_entity_poly.pdbx_strand_id
1 'polypeptide(L)'
;MPKKPEASLDGTAEKESNVVPLNKESSKDQIAELNRMLAAVMNYISDDEVEEIDVTYLLQNTEGLKEWWDEFKESNRKDVEEEIKKSLNKLSLKELEQIREQIKEKQE
;
A
#
# COMPACT_ATOMS: atom_id res chain seq x y z
N MET A 1 -53.54 -34.17 -29.24
CA MET A 1 -52.80 -34.79 -28.11
C MET A 1 -51.75 -33.79 -27.62
N PRO A 2 -51.61 -33.62 -26.29
CA PRO A 2 -50.64 -32.73 -25.68
C PRO A 2 -49.26 -33.38 -25.60
N LYS A 3 -48.19 -32.60 -25.76
CA LYS A 3 -46.86 -32.92 -25.22
C LYS A 3 -46.41 -31.78 -24.31
N LYS A 4 -45.85 -32.24 -23.20
CA LYS A 4 -45.55 -31.61 -21.91
C LYS A 4 -44.51 -30.48 -22.02
N PRO A 5 -44.53 -29.48 -21.11
CA PRO A 5 -43.49 -28.47 -21.01
C PRO A 5 -42.25 -29.05 -20.31
N GLU A 6 -41.06 -28.80 -20.86
CA GLU A 6 -39.79 -29.03 -20.17
C GLU A 6 -39.45 -27.77 -19.38
N ALA A 7 -39.58 -27.88 -18.07
CA ALA A 7 -38.98 -26.98 -17.11
C ALA A 7 -37.46 -27.22 -17.12
N SER A 8 -36.70 -26.22 -17.56
CA SER A 8 -35.28 -26.12 -17.27
C SER A 8 -35.11 -25.12 -16.13
N LEU A 9 -34.70 -25.70 -15.00
CA LEU A 9 -34.30 -25.08 -13.75
C LEU A 9 -33.30 -23.93 -13.96
N ASP A 10 -33.57 -22.86 -13.21
CA ASP A 10 -32.69 -22.18 -12.26
C ASP A 10 -31.20 -22.05 -12.59
N GLY A 11 -30.74 -20.81 -12.52
CA GLY A 11 -29.38 -20.40 -12.79
C GLY A 11 -29.23 -18.90 -12.58
N THR A 12 -29.57 -18.46 -11.36
CA THR A 12 -29.09 -17.20 -10.79
C THR A 12 -27.59 -17.06 -11.05
N ALA A 13 -27.24 -16.24 -12.03
CA ALA A 13 -25.95 -15.60 -12.13
C ALA A 13 -26.22 -14.11 -12.25
N GLU A 14 -26.76 -13.54 -11.17
CA GLU A 14 -26.52 -12.15 -10.85
C GLU A 14 -25.00 -12.04 -10.72
N LYS A 15 -24.32 -11.72 -11.84
CA LYS A 15 -23.02 -11.08 -11.76
C LYS A 15 -23.28 -9.77 -11.05
N GLU A 16 -23.13 -9.78 -9.73
CA GLU A 16 -22.81 -8.59 -8.95
C GLU A 16 -21.52 -8.03 -9.54
N SER A 17 -21.70 -7.26 -10.60
CA SER A 17 -20.77 -6.30 -11.12
C SER A 17 -20.60 -5.30 -9.98
N ASN A 18 -19.70 -5.61 -9.06
CA ASN A 18 -19.22 -4.71 -8.02
C ASN A 18 -18.33 -3.63 -8.66
N VAL A 19 -18.85 -3.00 -9.71
CA VAL A 19 -18.30 -1.80 -10.31
C VAL A 19 -18.72 -0.69 -9.38
N VAL A 20 -17.87 -0.47 -8.38
CA VAL A 20 -17.88 0.77 -7.61
C VAL A 20 -17.91 1.90 -8.64
N PRO A 21 -18.86 2.85 -8.58
CA PRO A 21 -18.90 3.95 -9.52
C PRO A 21 -17.61 4.75 -9.32
N LEU A 22 -16.66 4.60 -10.25
CA LEU A 22 -15.41 5.32 -10.19
C LEU A 22 -15.75 6.79 -10.49
N ASN A 23 -15.80 7.59 -9.43
CA ASN A 23 -15.97 9.04 -9.53
C ASN A 23 -14.99 9.58 -10.58
N LYS A 24 -15.45 10.58 -11.34
CA LYS A 24 -14.69 11.30 -12.39
C LYS A 24 -13.57 12.16 -11.79
N GLU A 25 -12.74 11.59 -10.95
CA GLU A 25 -11.43 12.14 -10.68
C GLU A 25 -10.57 12.00 -11.94
N SER A 26 -9.65 12.94 -12.14
CA SER A 26 -8.79 12.90 -13.31
C SER A 26 -7.99 11.58 -13.27
N SER A 27 -7.70 10.97 -14.42
CA SER A 27 -7.01 9.67 -14.46
C SER A 27 -5.67 9.67 -13.69
N LYS A 28 -5.08 10.85 -13.47
CA LYS A 28 -3.87 11.03 -12.64
C LYS A 28 -4.12 10.84 -11.15
N ASP A 29 -5.23 11.35 -10.64
CA ASP A 29 -5.59 11.23 -9.21
C ASP A 29 -5.89 9.77 -8.87
N GLN A 30 -6.56 9.05 -9.78
CA GLN A 30 -6.82 7.62 -9.65
C GLN A 30 -5.54 6.78 -9.66
N ILE A 31 -4.57 7.12 -10.52
CA ILE A 31 -3.25 6.47 -10.54
C ILE A 31 -2.50 6.76 -9.23
N ALA A 32 -2.55 7.99 -8.73
CA ALA A 32 -1.92 8.35 -7.45
C ALA A 32 -2.54 7.57 -6.28
N GLU A 33 -3.86 7.44 -6.26
CA GLU A 33 -4.58 6.66 -5.25
C GLU A 33 -4.21 5.17 -5.30
N LEU A 34 -4.13 4.58 -6.49
CA LEU A 34 -3.67 3.21 -6.68
C LEU A 34 -2.23 3.01 -6.20
N ASN A 35 -1.32 3.93 -6.53
CA ASN A 35 0.05 3.89 -6.04
C ASN A 35 0.11 3.98 -4.50
N ARG A 36 -0.72 4.83 -3.89
CA ARG A 36 -0.82 4.95 -2.43
C ARG A 36 -1.31 3.65 -1.79
N MET A 37 -2.35 3.03 -2.36
CA MET A 37 -2.86 1.75 -1.86
C MET A 37 -1.84 0.63 -1.99
N LEU A 38 -1.15 0.53 -3.14
CA LEU A 38 -0.08 -0.44 -3.34
C LEU A 38 1.06 -0.25 -2.33
N ALA A 39 1.44 1.00 -2.05
CA ALA A 39 2.48 1.31 -1.07
C ALA A 39 2.09 0.89 0.34
N ALA A 40 0.84 1.11 0.74
CA ALA A 40 0.33 0.68 2.04
C ALA A 40 0.38 -0.85 2.19
N VAL A 41 -0.02 -1.59 1.16
CA VAL A 41 0.07 -3.06 1.16
C VAL A 41 1.52 -3.51 1.23
N MET A 42 2.39 -2.97 0.37
CA MET A 42 3.80 -3.32 0.32
C MET A 42 4.52 -3.05 1.65
N ASN A 43 4.23 -1.94 2.32
CA ASN A 43 4.75 -1.65 3.66
C ASN A 43 4.29 -2.69 4.68
N TYR A 44 3.00 -3.05 4.67
CA TYR A 44 2.45 -4.03 5.60
C TYR A 44 3.07 -5.42 5.42
N ILE A 45 3.17 -5.90 4.19
CA ILE A 45 3.69 -7.24 3.93
C ILE A 45 5.22 -7.33 4.04
N SER A 46 5.94 -6.21 3.90
CA SER A 46 7.40 -6.15 4.08
C SER A 46 7.81 -6.10 5.55
N ASP A 47 6.86 -6.06 6.47
CA ASP A 47 7.13 -6.12 7.89
C ASP A 47 7.55 -7.54 8.28
N ASP A 48 8.72 -7.68 8.91
CA ASP A 48 9.28 -8.97 9.33
C ASP A 48 8.39 -9.68 10.37
N GLU A 49 7.44 -8.99 11.01
CA GLU A 49 6.42 -9.61 11.88
C GLU A 49 5.30 -10.32 11.10
N VAL A 50 5.13 -10.01 9.81
CA VAL A 50 4.14 -10.64 8.92
C VAL A 50 4.76 -11.88 8.27
N GLU A 51 4.97 -12.93 9.08
CA GLU A 51 5.67 -14.17 8.67
C GLU A 51 5.01 -14.95 7.52
N GLU A 52 3.76 -14.63 7.14
CA GLU A 52 2.98 -15.45 6.19
C GLU A 52 3.26 -15.12 4.71
N ILE A 53 3.87 -13.98 4.38
CA ILE A 53 4.05 -13.55 2.99
C ILE A 53 5.54 -13.34 2.67
N ASP A 54 6.08 -14.19 1.79
CA ASP A 54 7.42 -13.96 1.23
C ASP A 54 7.38 -12.83 0.18
N VAL A 55 7.70 -11.62 0.63
CA VAL A 55 7.81 -10.43 -0.23
C VAL A 55 8.87 -10.60 -1.31
N THR A 56 9.94 -11.35 -1.04
CA THR A 56 11.00 -11.60 -2.03
C THR A 56 10.42 -12.31 -3.25
N TYR A 57 9.54 -13.29 -3.03
CA TYR A 57 8.85 -13.97 -4.12
C TYR A 57 8.00 -13.00 -4.95
N LEU A 58 7.22 -12.12 -4.30
CA LEU A 58 6.38 -11.14 -5.00
C LEU A 58 7.20 -10.18 -5.87
N LEU A 59 8.30 -9.65 -5.31
CA LEU A 59 9.20 -8.74 -6.01
C LEU A 59 9.89 -9.40 -7.22
N GLN A 60 10.17 -10.70 -7.14
CA GLN A 60 10.84 -11.44 -8.22
C GLN A 60 9.89 -11.92 -9.32
N ASN A 61 8.62 -12.18 -8.98
CA ASN A 61 7.65 -12.79 -9.90
C ASN A 61 6.63 -11.79 -10.46
N THR A 62 6.70 -10.52 -10.07
CA THR A 62 5.81 -9.46 -10.58
C THR A 62 6.63 -8.45 -11.36
N GLU A 63 6.39 -8.38 -12.67
CA GLU A 63 7.09 -7.45 -13.57
C GLU A 63 6.90 -5.99 -13.10
N GLY A 64 8.00 -5.25 -12.96
CA GLY A 64 7.99 -3.84 -12.59
C GLY A 64 7.73 -3.54 -11.11
N LEU A 65 7.33 -4.53 -10.30
CA LEU A 65 7.01 -4.31 -8.89
C LEU A 65 8.26 -3.95 -8.07
N LYS A 66 9.39 -4.60 -8.37
CA LYS A 66 10.65 -4.33 -7.67
C LYS A 66 11.16 -2.93 -7.94
N GLU A 67 11.19 -2.52 -9.21
CA GLU A 67 11.63 -1.18 -9.61
C GLU A 67 10.72 -0.11 -8.98
N TRP A 68 9.41 -0.30 -9.08
CA TRP A 68 8.42 0.59 -8.47
C TRP A 68 8.61 0.69 -6.94
N TRP A 69 8.86 -0.44 -6.26
CA TRP A 69 9.04 -0.46 -4.82
C TRP A 69 10.32 0.22 -4.37
N ASP A 70 11.42 0.04 -5.11
CA ASP A 70 12.67 0.71 -4.84
C ASP A 70 12.56 2.24 -5.05
N GLU A 71 11.89 2.68 -6.11
CA GLU A 71 11.59 4.10 -6.35
C GLU A 71 10.72 4.70 -5.23
N PHE A 72 9.66 3.99 -4.84
CA PHE A 72 8.77 4.43 -3.77
C PHE A 72 9.52 4.57 -2.43
N LYS A 73 10.32 3.57 -2.02
CA LYS A 73 11.10 3.63 -0.79
C LYS A 73 12.06 4.82 -0.78
N GLU A 74 12.72 5.09 -1.91
CA GLU A 74 13.64 6.22 -2.02
C GLU A 74 12.92 7.57 -1.92
N SER A 75 11.76 7.72 -2.59
CA SER A 75 10.95 8.94 -2.48
C SER A 75 10.43 9.12 -1.05
N ASN A 76 9.81 8.09 -0.49
CA ASN A 76 9.26 8.11 0.86
C ASN A 76 10.33 8.40 1.91
N ARG A 77 11.55 7.86 1.75
CA ARG A 77 12.69 8.18 2.62
C ARG A 77 13.01 9.68 2.59
N LYS A 78 13.04 10.31 1.42
CA LYS A 78 13.31 11.75 1.29
C LYS A 78 12.20 12.58 1.92
N ASP A 79 10.95 12.22 1.66
CA ASP A 79 9.80 12.93 2.21
C ASP A 79 9.79 12.88 3.74
N VAL A 80 10.01 11.69 4.31
CA VAL A 80 10.14 11.48 5.76
C VAL A 80 11.37 12.21 6.31
N GLU A 81 12.52 12.18 5.64
CA GLU A 81 13.72 12.90 6.08
C GLU A 81 13.47 14.41 6.14
N GLU A 82 12.81 14.98 5.14
CA GLU A 82 12.43 16.38 5.14
C GLU A 82 11.43 16.71 6.25
N GLU A 83 10.42 15.86 6.46
CA GLU A 83 9.43 16.03 7.51
C GLU A 83 10.08 16.00 8.90
N ILE A 84 11.00 15.06 9.13
CA ILE A 84 11.77 14.96 10.36
C ILE A 84 12.60 16.23 10.56
N LYS A 85 13.36 16.69 9.55
CA LYS A 85 14.15 17.93 9.65
C LYS A 85 13.27 19.13 10.00
N LYS A 86 12.13 19.27 9.33
CA LYS A 86 11.16 20.35 9.59
C LYS A 86 10.59 20.28 11.01
N SER A 87 10.35 19.07 11.51
CA SER A 87 9.79 18.82 12.84
C SER A 87 10.84 19.06 13.95
N LEU A 88 12.07 18.58 13.77
CA LEU A 88 13.18 18.80 14.70
C LEU A 88 13.49 20.29 14.88
N ASN A 89 13.40 21.10 13.82
CA ASN A 89 13.61 22.54 13.90
C ASN A 89 12.59 23.27 14.80
N LYS A 90 11.44 22.65 15.10
CA LYS A 90 10.40 23.23 15.96
C LYS A 90 10.54 22.81 17.42
N LEU A 91 11.41 21.84 17.72
CA LEU A 91 11.61 21.33 19.08
C LEU A 91 12.49 22.25 19.90
N SER A 92 12.27 22.26 21.21
CA SER A 92 13.14 22.95 22.17
C SER A 92 14.48 22.21 22.33
N LEU A 93 15.49 22.92 22.84
CA LEU A 93 16.80 22.33 23.11
C LEU A 93 16.72 21.08 24.02
N LYS A 94 15.85 21.11 25.02
CA LYS A 94 15.64 19.99 25.95
C LYS A 94 15.08 18.74 25.25
N GLU A 95 14.13 18.93 24.34
CA GLU A 95 13.55 17.83 23.56
C GLU A 95 14.58 17.27 22.56
N LEU A 96 15.37 18.13 21.94
CA LEU A 96 16.48 17.72 21.07
C LEU A 96 17.57 16.94 21.83
N GLU A 97 17.88 17.33 23.08
CA GLU A 97 18.79 16.59 23.95
C GLU A 97 18.26 15.19 24.30
N GLN A 98 16.96 15.06 24.60
CA GLN A 98 16.34 13.76 24.86
C GLN A 98 16.43 12.83 23.65
N ILE A 99 16.13 13.34 22.46
CA ILE A 99 16.26 12.58 21.20
C ILE A 99 17.72 12.16 20.98
N ARG A 100 18.67 13.07 21.20
CA ARG A 100 20.11 12.78 21.05
C ARG A 100 20.57 11.64 21.95
N GLU A 101 20.11 11.60 23.21
CA GLU A 101 20.50 10.53 24.14
C GLU A 101 19.92 9.18 23.73
N GLN A 102 18.64 9.14 23.31
CA GLN A 102 18.01 7.91 22.79
C GLN A 102 18.71 7.34 21.55
N ILE A 103 19.25 8.20 20.67
CA ILE A 103 20.02 7.76 19.50
C ILE A 103 21.36 7.16 19.94
N LYS A 104 22.02 7.77 20.93
CA LYS A 104 23.31 7.33 21.44
C LYS A 104 23.23 5.95 22.11
N GLU A 105 22.16 5.71 22.88
CA GLU A 105 21.88 4.41 23.52
C GLU A 105 21.64 3.27 22.51
N LYS A 106 21.13 3.57 21.30
CA LYS A 106 20.93 2.56 20.24
C LYS A 106 22.20 2.20 19.47
N GLN A 107 23.27 2.99 19.62
CA GLN A 107 24.56 2.75 18.96
C GLN A 107 25.57 2.00 19.85
N GLU A 108 25.23 1.77 21.13
CA GLU A 108 25.95 0.90 22.06
C GLU A 108 25.35 -0.51 22.08
#